data_AF-W7DXB3-F1
#
_entry.id   AF-W7DXB3-F1
#
_cell.length_a   1.000
_cell.length_b   1.000
_cell.length_c   1.000
_cell.angle_alpha   90.00
_cell.angle_beta   90.00
_cell.angle_gamma   90.00
#
_symmetry.space_group_name_H-M   'P 1'
#
loop_
_entity.id
_entity.type
_entity.pdbx_description
1 polymer ?
#
loop_
_entity_poly.entity_id
_entity_poly.type
_entity_poly.pdbx_seq_one_letter_code
_entity_poly.pdbx_strand_id
1 'polypeptide(L)'
;MAPIFKLLTLLSLSLYTSAQGTQFITGACTSDAACASGCCGFTSGKCAAPFVANERGEGCGFGDAQPNNNALNGGNKAAGGTQPPQRQPQAPASGQTMVGEEAAPAAAAPTQAKGTQFITGACTSDADCSSSCCGFKSGKCAGPVVAQERDGGCGFGNAQPNDDAARALQGRSLGRRGPGFM
;
A
#
# COMPACT_ATOMS: atom_id res chain seq x y z
N MET A 1 -43.08 -29.95 7.38
CA MET A 1 -42.48 -28.66 6.96
C MET A 1 -41.12 -28.37 7.64
N ALA A 2 -40.90 -28.73 8.92
CA ALA A 2 -39.63 -28.45 9.63
C ALA A 2 -38.32 -29.12 9.11
N PRO A 3 -38.31 -30.32 8.48
CA PRO A 3 -37.04 -30.95 8.09
C PRO A 3 -36.43 -30.33 6.82
N ILE A 4 -37.25 -29.77 5.93
CA ILE A 4 -36.81 -29.17 4.66
C ILE A 4 -36.02 -27.88 4.93
N PHE A 5 -36.45 -27.07 5.89
CA PHE A 5 -35.74 -25.84 6.27
C PHE A 5 -34.36 -26.13 6.87
N LYS A 6 -34.24 -27.20 7.67
CA LYS A 6 -32.95 -27.65 8.25
C LYS A 6 -31.99 -28.16 7.18
N LEU A 7 -32.51 -28.89 6.18
CA LEU A 7 -31.73 -29.34 5.03
C LEU A 7 -31.24 -28.16 4.19
N LEU A 8 -32.09 -27.17 3.91
CA LEU A 8 -31.70 -25.94 3.20
C LEU A 8 -30.63 -25.15 3.95
N THR A 9 -30.73 -25.00 5.27
CA THR A 9 -29.71 -24.29 6.06
C THR A 9 -28.37 -25.03 6.10
N LEU A 10 -28.38 -26.37 6.22
CA LEU A 10 -27.16 -27.18 6.21
C LEU A 10 -26.48 -27.17 4.85
N LEU A 11 -27.25 -27.24 3.77
CA LEU A 11 -26.72 -27.15 2.41
C LEU A 11 -26.11 -25.77 2.18
N SER A 12 -26.81 -24.70 2.57
CA SER A 12 -26.30 -23.33 2.44
C SER A 12 -24.98 -23.14 3.20
N LEU A 13 -24.90 -23.57 4.47
CA LEU A 13 -23.69 -23.47 5.29
C LEU A 13 -22.52 -24.28 4.70
N SER A 14 -22.80 -25.44 4.10
CA SER A 14 -21.80 -26.27 3.42
C SER A 14 -21.22 -25.58 2.19
N LEU A 15 -22.06 -24.86 1.41
CA LEU A 15 -21.60 -24.05 0.28
C LEU A 15 -20.80 -22.80 0.70
N TYR A 16 -21.11 -22.20 1.85
CA TYR A 16 -20.32 -21.06 2.36
C TYR A 16 -18.92 -21.48 2.82
N THR A 17 -18.76 -22.71 3.31
CA THR A 17 -17.47 -23.19 3.83
C THR A 17 -16.50 -23.54 2.69
N SER A 18 -17.00 -23.94 1.52
CA SER A 18 -16.17 -24.22 0.33
C SER A 18 -15.76 -22.96 -0.46
N ALA A 19 -16.30 -21.78 -0.12
CA ALA A 19 -15.96 -20.52 -0.78
C ALA A 19 -14.76 -19.78 -0.15
N GLN A 20 -14.21 -20.31 0.94
CA GLN A 20 -13.03 -19.76 1.60
C GLN A 20 -11.79 -20.31 0.89
N GLY A 21 -11.11 -19.50 0.07
CA GLY A 21 -9.93 -19.94 -0.66
C GLY A 21 -8.91 -20.60 0.26
N THR A 22 -8.47 -21.82 -0.08
CA THR A 22 -7.57 -22.63 0.77
C THR A 22 -6.12 -22.55 0.33
N GLN A 23 -5.83 -21.96 -0.84
CA GLN A 23 -4.46 -21.80 -1.29
C GLN A 23 -3.73 -20.68 -0.54
N PHE A 24 -2.49 -20.98 -0.15
CA PHE A 24 -1.58 -20.04 0.47
C PHE A 24 -0.88 -19.18 -0.59
N ILE A 25 -0.24 -18.09 -0.14
CA ILE A 25 0.63 -17.26 -0.99
C ILE A 25 1.65 -18.16 -1.70
N THR A 26 1.87 -17.91 -2.99
CA THR A 26 2.67 -18.70 -3.96
C THR A 26 2.03 -20.00 -4.46
N GLY A 27 0.90 -20.42 -3.91
CA GLY A 27 0.12 -21.56 -4.38
C GLY A 27 -0.42 -21.35 -5.79
N ALA A 28 -0.49 -22.40 -6.61
CA ALA A 28 -1.12 -22.29 -7.94
C ALA A 28 -2.62 -22.01 -7.81
N CYS A 29 -3.14 -21.14 -8.67
CA CYS A 29 -4.54 -20.76 -8.68
C CYS A 29 -5.07 -20.65 -10.10
N THR A 30 -6.36 -20.90 -10.24
CA THR A 30 -7.11 -20.75 -11.50
C THR A 30 -8.19 -19.67 -11.39
N SER A 31 -8.31 -19.05 -10.22
CA SER A 31 -9.19 -17.91 -9.92
C SER A 31 -8.81 -17.29 -8.58
N ASP A 32 -9.22 -16.04 -8.35
CA ASP A 32 -9.01 -15.32 -7.08
C ASP A 32 -9.62 -16.04 -5.88
N ALA A 33 -10.75 -16.72 -6.09
CA ALA A 33 -11.47 -17.47 -5.06
C ALA A 33 -10.70 -18.70 -4.55
N ALA A 34 -9.72 -19.21 -5.33
CA ALA A 34 -8.88 -20.31 -4.86
C ALA A 34 -7.93 -19.87 -3.73
N CYS A 35 -7.58 -18.58 -3.68
CA CYS A 35 -6.58 -18.03 -2.79
C CYS A 35 -7.19 -17.53 -1.49
N ALA A 36 -6.58 -17.86 -0.35
CA ALA A 36 -6.95 -17.29 0.95
C ALA A 36 -6.80 -15.76 0.97
N SER A 37 -5.86 -15.24 0.16
CA SER A 37 -5.65 -13.80 -0.05
C SER A 37 -6.68 -13.16 -0.98
N GLY A 38 -7.56 -13.94 -1.60
CA GLY A 38 -8.53 -13.47 -2.59
C GLY A 38 -7.89 -12.92 -3.87
N CYS A 39 -6.61 -13.21 -4.14
CA CYS A 39 -5.89 -12.71 -5.30
C CYS A 39 -5.03 -13.80 -5.93
N CYS A 40 -5.39 -14.16 -7.15
CA CYS A 40 -4.60 -14.96 -8.05
C CYS A 40 -3.87 -14.01 -9.01
N GLY A 41 -2.53 -14.03 -8.97
CA GLY A 41 -1.69 -13.15 -9.78
C GLY A 41 -1.98 -13.34 -11.26
N PHE A 42 -2.31 -12.25 -11.95
CA PHE A 42 -2.73 -12.25 -13.35
C PHE A 42 -1.72 -12.93 -14.28
N THR A 43 -0.43 -12.61 -14.09
CA THR A 43 0.67 -13.10 -14.95
C THR A 43 1.28 -14.38 -14.38
N SER A 44 1.39 -14.49 -13.06
CA SER A 44 2.06 -15.60 -12.40
C SER A 44 1.19 -16.85 -12.23
N GLY A 45 -0.14 -16.71 -12.23
CA GLY A 45 -1.07 -17.81 -11.90
C GLY A 45 -0.87 -18.36 -10.49
N LYS A 46 -0.29 -17.54 -9.60
CA LYS A 46 0.00 -17.89 -8.21
C LYS A 46 -0.74 -16.96 -7.26
N CYS A 47 -1.18 -17.49 -6.12
CA CYS A 47 -1.80 -16.69 -5.09
C CYS A 47 -0.82 -15.65 -4.54
N ALA A 48 -1.26 -14.41 -4.46
CA ALA A 48 -0.45 -13.30 -3.99
C ALA A 48 -1.25 -12.43 -3.01
N ALA A 49 -0.55 -11.63 -2.21
CA ALA A 49 -1.21 -10.55 -1.49
C ALA A 49 -1.63 -9.48 -2.50
N PRO A 50 -2.85 -8.92 -2.44
CA PRO A 50 -3.36 -7.99 -3.45
C PRO A 50 -2.46 -6.77 -3.65
N PHE A 51 -1.90 -6.24 -2.56
CA PHE A 51 -0.97 -5.12 -2.61
C PHE A 51 0.34 -5.47 -3.32
N VAL A 52 0.92 -6.63 -3.01
CA VAL A 52 2.18 -7.11 -3.60
C VAL A 52 2.02 -7.44 -5.08
N ALA A 53 0.86 -7.99 -5.48
CA ALA A 53 0.56 -8.24 -6.88
C ALA A 53 0.49 -6.93 -7.68
N ASN A 54 -0.12 -5.89 -7.11
CA ASN A 54 -0.22 -4.57 -7.73
C ASN A 54 1.12 -3.83 -7.78
N GLU A 55 1.95 -3.91 -6.73
CA GLU A 55 3.31 -3.34 -6.71
C GLU A 55 4.21 -3.93 -7.79
N ARG A 56 4.03 -5.21 -8.13
CA ARG A 56 4.76 -5.88 -9.21
C ARG A 56 4.18 -5.62 -10.61
N GLY A 57 3.09 -4.86 -10.70
CA GLY A 57 2.38 -4.63 -11.96
C GLY A 57 1.68 -5.88 -12.51
N GLU A 58 1.59 -6.97 -11.74
CA GLU A 58 0.84 -8.15 -12.15
C GLU A 58 -0.66 -7.94 -11.94
N GLY A 59 -1.06 -7.35 -10.80
CA GLY A 59 -2.46 -7.23 -10.39
C GLY A 59 -3.15 -8.57 -10.12
N CYS A 60 -4.42 -8.52 -9.71
CA CYS A 60 -5.25 -9.71 -9.44
C CYS A 60 -6.22 -9.97 -10.60
N GLY A 61 -6.90 -11.12 -10.63
CA GLY A 61 -7.89 -11.42 -11.68
C GLY A 61 -7.41 -12.37 -12.78
N PHE A 62 -7.08 -13.60 -12.42
CA PHE A 62 -6.71 -14.65 -13.39
C PHE A 62 -7.85 -14.92 -14.40
N GLY A 63 -7.52 -14.86 -15.70
CA GLY A 63 -8.43 -15.20 -16.81
C GLY A 63 -9.15 -14.02 -17.48
N ASP A 64 -8.99 -12.80 -16.96
CA ASP A 64 -9.50 -11.58 -17.62
C ASP A 64 -8.53 -11.07 -18.70
N ALA A 65 -8.99 -10.17 -19.57
CA ALA A 65 -8.12 -9.52 -20.57
C ALA A 65 -7.15 -8.50 -19.95
N GLN A 66 -7.44 -8.01 -18.74
CA GLN A 66 -6.66 -7.02 -18.00
C GLN A 66 -6.72 -7.35 -16.49
N PRO A 67 -5.65 -7.06 -15.72
CA PRO A 67 -5.67 -7.23 -14.28
C PRO A 67 -6.70 -6.31 -13.62
N ASN A 68 -7.40 -6.83 -12.62
CA ASN A 68 -8.39 -6.10 -11.84
C ASN A 68 -7.96 -6.02 -10.35
N ASN A 69 -8.29 -4.92 -9.68
CA ASN A 69 -7.92 -4.66 -8.28
C ASN A 69 -9.04 -5.05 -7.30
N ASN A 70 -9.87 -6.03 -7.66
CA ASN A 70 -11.06 -6.38 -6.86
C ASN A 70 -10.71 -6.82 -5.44
N ALA A 71 -9.58 -7.51 -5.28
CA ALA A 71 -9.07 -7.95 -3.99
C ALA A 71 -8.54 -6.80 -3.11
N LEU A 72 -8.18 -5.65 -3.68
CA LEU A 72 -7.74 -4.45 -2.94
C LEU A 72 -8.90 -3.64 -2.37
N ASN A 73 -10.08 -3.71 -2.99
CA ASN A 73 -11.26 -2.95 -2.59
C ASN A 73 -12.05 -3.61 -1.43
N GLY A 74 -11.40 -4.50 -0.66
CA GLY A 74 -12.04 -5.20 0.47
C GLY A 74 -13.11 -6.20 0.05
N GLY A 75 -13.16 -6.56 -1.23
CA GLY A 75 -14.08 -7.55 -1.74
C GLY A 75 -13.65 -8.96 -1.35
N ASN A 76 -14.11 -9.46 -0.21
CA ASN A 76 -14.37 -10.89 -0.04
C ASN A 76 -15.47 -11.28 -1.03
N LYS A 77 -15.14 -11.34 -2.32
CA LYS A 77 -16.05 -11.72 -3.39
C LYS A 77 -15.44 -12.91 -4.12
N ALA A 78 -15.30 -14.01 -3.38
CA ALA A 78 -15.44 -15.34 -3.95
C ALA A 78 -16.90 -15.53 -4.40
N ALA A 79 -17.33 -14.79 -5.42
CA ALA A 79 -18.59 -15.02 -6.11
C ALA A 79 -18.51 -14.33 -7.46
N GLY A 80 -18.33 -15.14 -8.51
CA GLY A 80 -18.42 -14.70 -9.89
C GLY A 80 -19.73 -13.94 -10.12
N GLY A 81 -19.60 -12.65 -10.38
CA GLY A 81 -20.69 -11.78 -10.76
C GLY A 81 -20.11 -10.70 -11.65
N THR A 82 -20.42 -10.78 -12.94
CA THR A 82 -20.17 -9.74 -13.92
C THR A 82 -20.74 -8.41 -13.42
N GLN A 83 -19.89 -7.49 -12.98
CA GLN A 83 -20.31 -6.12 -12.66
C GLN A 83 -19.95 -5.19 -13.84
N PRO A 84 -20.92 -4.40 -14.36
CA PRO A 84 -20.70 -3.49 -15.48
C PRO A 84 -19.66 -2.40 -15.20
N PRO A 85 -19.05 -1.79 -16.25
CA PRO A 85 -17.94 -0.86 -16.12
C PRO A 85 -18.36 0.39 -15.34
N GLN A 86 -17.80 0.58 -14.15
CA GLN A 86 -17.95 1.80 -13.37
C GLN A 86 -16.80 2.75 -13.72
N ARG A 87 -17.18 3.92 -14.26
CA ARG A 87 -16.32 5.01 -14.70
C ARG A 87 -15.50 5.57 -13.53
N GLN A 88 -14.19 5.68 -13.72
CA GLN A 88 -13.26 6.34 -12.79
C GLN A 88 -13.53 7.86 -12.70
N PRO A 89 -13.37 8.50 -11.53
CA PRO A 89 -13.17 9.94 -11.46
C PRO A 89 -11.76 10.31 -11.93
N GLN A 90 -11.68 11.28 -12.84
CA GLN A 90 -10.45 11.82 -13.43
C GLN A 90 -9.71 12.72 -12.43
N ALA A 91 -8.38 12.66 -12.45
CA ALA A 91 -7.49 13.56 -11.72
C ALA A 91 -7.56 15.00 -12.30
N PRO A 92 -7.50 16.06 -11.47
CA PRO A 92 -7.31 17.41 -11.99
C PRO A 92 -5.83 17.71 -12.23
N ALA A 93 -5.58 18.36 -13.38
CA ALA A 93 -4.30 18.88 -13.82
C ALA A 93 -3.80 20.04 -12.93
N SER A 94 -2.52 20.04 -12.59
CA SER A 94 -1.87 21.14 -11.86
C SER A 94 -1.22 22.13 -12.84
N GLY A 95 -1.76 23.34 -12.90
CA GLY A 95 -1.12 24.50 -13.52
C GLY A 95 -0.05 25.11 -12.61
N GLN A 96 1.04 25.57 -13.22
CA GLN A 96 2.16 26.24 -12.57
C GLN A 96 1.82 27.71 -12.28
N THR A 97 2.28 28.26 -11.16
CA THR A 97 2.56 29.69 -11.00
C THR A 97 3.67 29.87 -9.95
N MET A 98 4.71 30.60 -10.36
CA MET A 98 5.86 31.03 -9.55
C MET A 98 5.52 32.30 -8.78
N VAL A 99 5.99 32.46 -7.54
CA VAL A 99 6.36 33.76 -6.94
C VAL A 99 7.32 33.60 -5.74
N GLY A 100 8.43 34.34 -5.77
CA GLY A 100 8.90 35.19 -4.65
C GLY A 100 9.84 34.61 -3.59
N GLU A 101 11.12 35.00 -3.68
CA GLU A 101 12.13 35.01 -2.61
C GLU A 101 11.87 36.17 -1.61
N GLU A 102 11.92 35.93 -0.30
CA GLU A 102 12.80 36.61 0.69
C GLU A 102 12.33 36.49 2.17
N ALA A 103 13.28 36.02 3.00
CA ALA A 103 13.59 36.21 4.44
C ALA A 103 12.60 35.91 5.60
N ALA A 104 13.14 35.21 6.59
CA ALA A 104 12.55 34.74 7.85
C ALA A 104 12.36 35.83 8.95
N PRO A 105 11.58 35.53 10.02
CA PRO A 105 12.27 35.25 11.29
C PRO A 105 11.71 34.06 12.12
N ALA A 106 12.65 33.46 12.86
CA ALA A 106 12.59 32.70 14.12
C ALA A 106 11.39 31.79 14.51
N ALA A 107 11.71 30.49 14.54
CA ALA A 107 11.40 29.49 15.57
C ALA A 107 9.95 29.27 15.99
N ALA A 108 9.24 28.48 15.18
CA ALA A 108 8.29 27.50 15.68
C ALA A 108 8.80 26.11 15.25
N ALA A 109 8.83 25.15 16.18
CA ALA A 109 9.13 23.76 15.84
C ALA A 109 8.18 23.33 14.69
N PRO A 110 8.69 22.79 13.57
CA PRO A 110 7.82 22.46 12.46
C PRO A 110 6.91 21.34 12.93
N THR A 111 5.63 21.65 13.11
CA THR A 111 4.58 20.63 13.05
C THR A 111 4.57 20.18 11.59
N GLN A 112 5.49 19.27 11.26
CA GLN A 112 5.63 18.69 9.93
C GLN A 112 4.26 18.20 9.49
N ALA A 113 3.74 18.80 8.42
CA ALA A 113 2.58 18.27 7.74
C ALA A 113 2.85 16.79 7.48
N LYS A 114 1.89 15.93 7.84
CA LYS A 114 2.05 14.49 7.68
C LYS A 114 2.07 14.21 6.18
N GLY A 115 3.26 13.99 5.60
CA GLY A 115 3.42 13.74 4.18
C GLY A 115 2.44 12.67 3.68
N THR A 116 1.87 12.90 2.50
CA THR A 116 0.83 12.05 1.90
C THR A 116 1.42 10.91 1.08
N GLN A 117 2.70 11.01 0.70
CA GLN A 117 3.36 10.03 -0.15
C GLN A 117 3.81 8.83 0.69
N PHE A 118 3.48 7.65 0.20
CA PHE A 118 3.92 6.38 0.77
C PHE A 118 5.33 6.03 0.32
N ILE A 119 5.93 5.00 0.92
CA ILE A 119 7.22 4.45 0.50
C ILE A 119 7.20 4.15 -1.00
N THR A 120 8.31 4.45 -1.68
CA THR A 120 8.50 4.48 -3.15
C THR A 120 7.71 5.53 -3.92
N GLY A 121 6.83 6.30 -3.28
CA GLY A 121 6.16 7.43 -3.93
C GLY A 121 7.17 8.50 -4.34
N ALA A 122 6.91 9.20 -5.45
CA ALA A 122 7.74 10.33 -5.85
C ALA A 122 7.64 11.47 -4.83
N CYS A 123 8.76 12.16 -4.61
CA CYS A 123 8.86 13.27 -3.69
C CYS A 123 9.90 14.28 -4.19
N THR A 124 9.71 15.52 -3.76
CA THR A 124 10.61 16.65 -4.02
C THR A 124 11.23 17.18 -2.73
N SER A 125 10.65 16.83 -1.58
CA SER A 125 11.15 17.16 -0.25
C SER A 125 10.78 16.07 0.76
N ASP A 126 11.45 16.07 1.91
CA ASP A 126 11.16 15.13 3.02
C ASP A 126 9.73 15.27 3.56
N ALA A 127 9.14 16.46 3.44
CA ALA A 127 7.77 16.75 3.90
C ALA A 127 6.70 16.06 3.05
N ASP A 128 7.00 15.69 1.81
CA ASP A 128 6.06 14.98 0.94
C ASP A 128 5.81 13.55 1.46
N CYS A 129 6.80 12.98 2.15
CA CYS A 129 6.81 11.58 2.55
C CYS A 129 6.23 11.35 3.94
N SER A 130 5.37 10.33 4.08
CA SER A 130 4.88 9.88 5.39
C SER A 130 6.01 9.38 6.30
N SER A 131 7.11 8.91 5.70
CA SER A 131 8.34 8.52 6.37
C SER A 131 9.26 9.70 6.74
N SER A 132 8.88 10.93 6.38
CA SER A 132 9.68 12.15 6.54
C SER A 132 11.06 12.06 5.87
N CYS A 133 11.21 11.23 4.84
CA CYS A 133 12.48 11.05 4.14
C CYS A 133 12.25 10.80 2.65
N CYS A 134 12.71 11.74 1.85
CA CYS A 134 12.79 11.66 0.41
C CYS A 134 14.22 11.31 -0.01
N GLY A 135 14.41 10.16 -0.64
CA GLY A 135 15.73 9.62 -0.98
C GLY A 135 16.54 10.58 -1.85
N PHE A 136 17.73 10.96 -1.37
CA PHE A 136 18.57 12.02 -1.92
C PHE A 136 18.88 11.84 -3.41
N LYS A 137 19.18 10.61 -3.83
CA LYS A 137 19.48 10.29 -5.24
C LYS A 137 18.26 9.84 -6.04
N SER A 138 17.27 9.21 -5.40
CA SER A 138 16.18 8.54 -6.11
C SER A 138 14.93 9.41 -6.27
N GLY A 139 14.75 10.43 -5.44
CA GLY A 139 13.53 11.25 -5.41
C GLY A 139 12.30 10.39 -5.11
N LYS A 140 12.48 9.38 -4.25
CA LYS A 140 11.44 8.46 -3.81
C LYS A 140 11.39 8.43 -2.29
N CYS A 141 10.20 8.39 -1.72
CA CYS A 141 10.02 8.25 -0.30
C CYS A 141 10.58 6.90 0.17
N ALA A 142 11.39 6.90 1.22
CA ALA A 142 11.96 5.69 1.77
C ALA A 142 11.97 5.74 3.29
N GLY A 143 12.10 4.58 3.92
CA GLY A 143 12.42 4.53 5.34
C GLY A 143 13.78 5.18 5.55
N PRO A 144 13.99 6.00 6.59
CA PRO A 144 15.23 6.76 6.77
C PRO A 144 16.49 5.89 6.73
N VAL A 145 16.49 4.70 7.33
CA VAL A 145 17.62 3.77 7.28
C VAL A 145 17.87 3.25 5.86
N VAL A 146 16.81 2.83 5.16
CA VAL A 146 16.89 2.35 3.78
C VAL A 146 17.38 3.45 2.83
N ALA A 147 16.97 4.70 3.08
CA ALA A 147 17.41 5.85 2.31
C ALA A 147 18.91 6.11 2.49
N GLN A 148 19.46 5.93 3.70
CA GLN A 148 20.91 6.02 3.92
C GLN A 148 21.67 4.97 3.13
N GLU A 149 21.20 3.72 3.17
CA GLU A 149 21.89 2.59 2.55
C GLU A 149 21.82 2.59 1.02
N ARG A 150 20.67 2.97 0.45
CA ARG A 150 20.40 2.84 -0.98
C ARG A 150 20.36 4.18 -1.72
N ASP A 151 19.77 5.19 -1.11
CA ASP A 151 19.44 6.45 -1.78
C ASP A 151 20.45 7.57 -1.48
N GLY A 152 21.49 7.27 -0.69
CA GLY A 152 22.54 8.21 -0.30
C GLY A 152 22.11 9.22 0.76
N GLY A 153 21.03 8.94 1.50
CA GLY A 153 20.48 9.79 2.56
C GLY A 153 19.10 10.37 2.23
N CYS A 154 18.57 11.18 3.15
CA CYS A 154 17.32 11.94 2.97
C CYS A 154 17.63 13.34 2.40
N GLY A 155 16.59 14.04 1.94
CA GLY A 155 16.71 15.41 1.45
C GLY A 155 16.94 15.55 -0.06
N PHE A 156 16.22 14.80 -0.90
CA PHE A 156 16.19 15.04 -2.36
C PHE A 156 16.00 16.53 -2.69
N GLY A 157 16.71 17.03 -3.70
CA GLY A 157 16.66 18.44 -4.12
C GLY A 157 17.54 19.38 -3.28
N ASN A 158 18.08 18.94 -2.13
CA ASN A 158 19.08 19.72 -1.39
C ASN A 158 20.48 19.56 -2.02
N ALA A 159 21.38 20.49 -1.70
CA ALA A 159 22.78 20.41 -2.14
C ALA A 159 23.55 19.23 -1.53
N GLN A 160 23.11 18.71 -0.39
CA GLN A 160 23.79 17.65 0.35
C GLN A 160 22.77 16.74 1.07
N PRO A 161 23.01 15.42 1.16
CA PRO A 161 22.12 14.52 1.89
C PRO A 161 22.16 14.77 3.40
N ASN A 162 21.05 14.49 4.08
CA ASN A 162 20.92 14.57 5.54
C ASN A 162 20.43 13.25 6.17
N ASP A 163 20.55 13.15 7.50
CA ASP A 163 20.13 12.01 8.31
C ASP A 163 19.09 12.37 9.38
N ASP A 164 18.47 13.54 9.29
CA ASP A 164 17.54 14.06 10.30
C ASP A 164 16.36 13.12 10.54
N ALA A 165 15.82 12.54 9.47
CA ALA A 165 14.74 11.56 9.56
C ALA A 165 15.18 10.27 10.28
N ALA A 166 16.44 9.86 10.12
CA ALA A 166 16.99 8.68 10.79
C ALA A 166 17.23 8.96 12.27
N ARG A 167 17.77 10.13 12.60
CA ARG A 167 17.95 10.61 13.98
C ARG A 167 16.62 10.76 14.72
N ALA A 168 15.60 11.27 14.04
CA ALA A 168 14.25 11.37 14.59
C ALA A 168 13.65 9.99 14.93
N LEU A 169 13.88 8.96 14.09
CA LEU A 169 13.47 7.59 14.41
C LEU A 169 14.21 7.02 15.63
N GLN A 170 15.51 7.27 15.74
CA GLN A 170 16.30 6.83 16.90
C GLN A 170 15.79 7.47 18.20
N GLY A 171 15.49 8.77 18.19
CA GLY A 171 14.90 9.48 19.34
C GLY A 171 13.50 8.98 19.71
N ARG A 172 12.70 8.52 18.74
CA ARG A 172 11.39 7.90 18.98
C ARG A 172 11.50 6.50 19.59
N SER A 173 12.56 5.75 19.29
CA SER A 173 12.78 4.41 19.87
C SER A 173 13.08 4.47 21.36
N LEU A 174 13.78 5.52 21.82
CA LEU A 174 14.09 5.74 23.23
C LEU A 174 12.97 6.47 24.00
N GLY A 175 12.09 7.20 23.30
CA GLY A 175 11.08 8.05 23.94
C GLY A 175 9.70 7.43 24.17
N ARG A 176 9.41 6.21 23.68
CA ARG A 176 8.06 5.61 23.83
C ARG A 176 8.02 4.17 24.36
N ARG A 177 9.16 3.49 24.53
CA ARG A 177 9.24 2.17 25.19
C ARG A 177 10.58 1.95 25.90
N GLY A 178 10.66 2.32 27.18
CA GLY A 178 11.64 1.78 28.15
C GLY A 178 12.15 2.82 29.16
N PRO A 179 12.29 2.51 30.47
CA PRO A 179 12.23 1.21 31.15
C PRO A 179 10.98 1.04 32.04
N GLY A 180 10.16 0.02 31.77
CA GLY A 180 9.07 -0.42 32.64
C GLY A 180 9.12 -1.92 32.95
N PHE A 181 10.26 -2.55 32.69
CA PHE A 181 10.53 -3.97 32.96
C PHE A 181 12.00 -4.15 33.34
N MET A 182 12.37 -3.62 34.51
CA MET A 182 13.45 -4.13 35.35
C MET A 182 13.00 -4.01 36.80
#